data_AF-A0AAU4YZ13-F1
#
_entry.id   AF-A0AAU4YZ13-F1
#
_cell.length_a   1.000
_cell.length_b   1.000
_cell.length_c   1.000
_cell.angle_alpha   90.00
_cell.angle_beta   90.00
_cell.angle_gamma   90.00
#
_symmetry.space_group_name_H-M   'P 1'
#
loop_
_entity.id
_entity.type
_entity.pdbx_description
1 polymer ?
#
loop_
_entity_poly.entity_id
_entity_poly.type
_entity_poly.pdbx_seq_one_letter_code
_entity_poly.pdbx_strand_id
1 'polypeptide(L)'
;MNWALMYDCYGDVDRVPELLARAEREDEAEVWDELGYRLILECDLVFPASFAALPCLVRLASRSARARVLAGAIVRCAAGGHGCDDLLAGCAEAIAQFRSLLDRHLRSRPDDYLAPFRDLIAVEGHYHWSAVLGDFSDDFYQVACPHCAVEVTIAIGGYGRHSAIRDWNLGDVDRRDLRPASPEGLSGIGRWMHETAVRDGKVVLAEGIAHLFGQAECPRCASVFNIADEYASSNRPLM
;
A
#
# COMPACT_ATOMS: atom_id res chain seq x y z
N MET A 1 3.05 -22.75 15.95
CA MET A 1 1.84 -21.90 15.97
C MET A 1 0.68 -22.74 16.49
N ASN A 2 -0.08 -22.25 17.47
CA ASN A 2 -1.20 -22.98 18.04
C ASN A 2 -2.50 -22.57 17.35
N TRP A 3 -2.93 -23.33 16.33
CA TRP A 3 -4.12 -23.03 15.53
C TRP A 3 -5.43 -23.01 16.34
N ALA A 4 -5.47 -23.70 17.49
CA ALA A 4 -6.65 -23.71 18.36
C ALA A 4 -7.03 -22.34 18.95
N LEU A 5 -6.16 -21.32 18.81
CA LEU A 5 -6.43 -19.94 19.21
C LEU A 5 -6.54 -18.97 18.02
N MET A 6 -6.40 -19.46 16.78
CA MET A 6 -6.30 -18.65 15.57
C MET A 6 -7.63 -18.67 14.84
N TYR A 7 -8.59 -17.89 15.32
CA TYR A 7 -9.92 -17.81 14.72
C TYR A 7 -9.91 -16.99 13.42
N ASP A 8 -10.80 -17.34 12.49
CA ASP A 8 -11.07 -16.61 11.26
C ASP A 8 -12.27 -15.66 11.40
N CYS A 9 -12.72 -15.05 10.29
CA CYS A 9 -13.83 -14.09 10.31
C CYS A 9 -15.18 -14.69 10.76
N TYR A 10 -15.36 -16.01 10.69
CA TYR A 10 -16.54 -16.73 11.17
C TYR A 10 -16.37 -17.25 12.60
N GLY A 11 -15.18 -17.11 13.19
CA GLY A 11 -14.83 -17.65 14.50
C GLY A 11 -14.30 -19.09 14.45
N ASP A 12 -14.12 -19.67 13.27
CA ASP A 12 -13.62 -21.04 13.11
C ASP A 12 -12.09 -21.08 13.26
N VAL A 13 -11.56 -22.17 13.82
CA VAL A 13 -10.10 -22.36 14.04
C VAL A 13 -9.47 -23.44 13.15
N ASP A 14 -10.27 -24.42 12.69
CA ASP A 14 -9.75 -25.60 11.97
C ASP A 14 -9.80 -25.44 10.45
N ARG A 15 -10.68 -24.56 9.95
CA ARG A 15 -10.99 -24.50 8.53
C ARG A 15 -9.87 -23.90 7.68
N VAL A 16 -9.20 -22.85 8.18
CA VAL A 16 -8.06 -22.23 7.48
C VAL A 16 -6.90 -23.22 7.28
N PRO A 17 -6.44 -23.98 8.30
CA PRO A 17 -5.45 -25.04 8.12
C PRO A 17 -5.81 -26.07 7.03
N GLU A 18 -7.05 -26.54 7.01
CA GLU A 18 -7.54 -27.50 6.00
C GLU A 18 -7.45 -26.93 4.59
N LEU A 19 -7.91 -25.69 4.41
CA LEU A 19 -7.89 -25.01 3.12
C LEU A 19 -6.45 -24.75 2.65
N LEU A 20 -5.54 -24.35 3.55
CA LEU A 20 -4.12 -24.19 3.21
C LEU A 20 -3.50 -25.52 2.75
N ALA A 21 -3.78 -26.63 3.44
CA ALA A 21 -3.28 -27.96 3.05
C ALA A 21 -3.84 -28.46 1.71
N ARG A 22 -5.05 -28.02 1.34
CA ARG A 22 -5.61 -28.26 -0.01
C ARG A 22 -4.93 -27.37 -1.05
N ALA A 23 -4.81 -26.07 -0.79
CA ALA A 23 -4.15 -25.10 -1.67
C ALA A 23 -2.67 -25.44 -1.97
N GLU A 24 -1.97 -26.11 -1.04
CA GLU A 24 -0.60 -26.59 -1.27
C GLU A 24 -0.52 -27.70 -2.34
N ARG A 25 -1.59 -28.49 -2.49
CA ARG A 25 -1.69 -29.65 -3.41
C ARG A 25 -2.35 -29.29 -4.73
N GLU A 26 -3.38 -28.45 -4.68
CA GLU A 26 -4.28 -28.16 -5.79
C GLU A 26 -4.49 -26.64 -5.89
N ASP A 27 -4.32 -26.06 -7.09
CA ASP A 27 -4.55 -24.62 -7.34
C ASP A 27 -6.02 -24.35 -7.73
N GLU A 28 -6.94 -24.80 -6.89
CA GLU A 28 -8.39 -24.66 -7.09
C GLU A 28 -8.86 -23.25 -6.72
N ALA A 29 -9.55 -22.57 -7.65
CA ALA A 29 -10.04 -21.20 -7.42
C ALA A 29 -10.96 -21.10 -6.20
N GLU A 30 -11.89 -22.05 -6.03
CA GLU A 30 -12.84 -22.07 -4.91
C GLU A 30 -12.15 -22.13 -3.54
N VAL A 31 -11.03 -22.84 -3.43
CA VAL A 31 -10.24 -22.93 -2.19
C VAL A 31 -9.63 -21.57 -1.85
N TRP A 32 -9.11 -20.87 -2.85
CA TRP A 32 -8.52 -19.55 -2.68
C TRP A 32 -9.56 -18.48 -2.38
N ASP A 33 -10.73 -18.55 -3.00
CA ASP A 33 -11.84 -17.64 -2.73
C ASP A 33 -12.32 -17.82 -1.27
N GLU A 34 -12.50 -19.06 -0.82
CA GLU A 34 -12.86 -19.34 0.58
C GLU A 34 -11.77 -18.86 1.56
N LEU A 35 -10.49 -19.09 1.26
CA LEU A 35 -9.38 -18.55 2.05
C LEU A 35 -9.42 -17.02 2.12
N GLY A 36 -9.70 -16.35 1.00
CA GLY A 36 -9.84 -14.91 0.92
C GLY A 36 -10.90 -14.40 1.90
N TYR A 37 -12.12 -14.94 1.81
CA TYR A 37 -13.23 -14.53 2.68
C TYR A 37 -12.98 -14.78 4.16
N ARG A 38 -12.29 -15.88 4.50
CA ARG A 38 -12.00 -16.24 5.89
C ARG A 38 -10.89 -15.39 6.51
N LEU A 39 -9.87 -15.06 5.73
CA LEU A 39 -8.69 -14.35 6.24
C LEU A 39 -8.82 -12.83 6.15
N ILE A 40 -9.71 -12.32 5.30
CA ILE A 40 -9.93 -10.88 5.13
C ILE A 40 -11.43 -10.63 5.02
N LEU A 41 -12.00 -9.99 6.02
CA LEU A 41 -13.38 -9.49 5.98
C LEU A 41 -13.37 -8.04 5.46
N GLU A 42 -14.46 -7.64 4.82
CA GLU A 42 -14.75 -6.31 4.27
C GLU A 42 -13.97 -5.15 4.93
N CYS A 43 -13.45 -4.22 4.10
CA CYS A 43 -12.64 -3.07 4.53
C CYS A 43 -11.30 -3.45 5.20
N ASP A 44 -10.60 -4.46 4.68
CA ASP A 44 -9.22 -4.80 5.07
C ASP A 44 -9.09 -5.25 6.54
N LEU A 45 -10.12 -5.93 7.07
CA LEU A 45 -10.11 -6.46 8.44
C LEU A 45 -9.49 -7.86 8.48
N VAL A 46 -8.43 -8.03 9.27
CA VAL A 46 -7.72 -9.32 9.42
C VAL A 46 -7.91 -9.90 10.82
N PHE A 47 -7.73 -11.21 10.91
CA PHE A 47 -7.96 -12.02 12.10
C PHE A 47 -6.68 -12.76 12.50
N PRO A 48 -6.59 -13.34 13.71
CA PRO A 48 -5.45 -14.17 14.10
C PRO A 48 -5.08 -15.26 13.08
N ALA A 49 -6.08 -15.89 12.45
CA ALA A 49 -5.86 -16.86 11.38
C ALA A 49 -5.10 -16.28 10.17
N SER A 50 -5.29 -15.00 9.85
CA SER A 50 -4.62 -14.29 8.75
C SER A 50 -3.11 -14.24 8.96
N PHE A 51 -2.68 -13.81 10.14
CA PHE A 51 -1.26 -13.79 10.50
C PHE A 51 -0.70 -15.22 10.60
N ALA A 52 -1.49 -16.16 11.13
CA ALA A 52 -1.06 -17.55 11.22
C ALA A 52 -0.89 -18.24 9.86
N ALA A 53 -1.67 -17.84 8.86
CA ALA A 53 -1.58 -18.31 7.48
C ALA A 53 -0.38 -17.71 6.73
N LEU A 54 0.09 -16.53 7.12
CA LEU A 54 1.07 -15.75 6.36
C LEU A 54 2.37 -16.52 6.04
N PRO A 55 3.02 -17.26 6.97
CA PRO A 55 4.20 -18.05 6.63
C PRO A 55 3.93 -19.12 5.56
N CYS A 56 2.73 -19.71 5.53
CA CYS A 56 2.34 -20.68 4.51
C CYS A 56 2.13 -20.00 3.15
N LEU A 57 1.37 -18.90 3.14
CA LEU A 57 1.11 -18.13 1.94
C LEU A 57 2.40 -17.61 1.29
N VAL A 58 3.36 -17.14 2.09
CA VAL A 58 4.67 -16.68 1.59
C VAL A 58 5.47 -17.80 0.94
N ARG A 59 5.48 -19.01 1.51
CA ARG A 59 6.12 -20.18 0.87
C ARG A 59 5.49 -20.51 -0.49
N LEU A 60 4.17 -20.36 -0.60
CA LEU A 60 3.43 -20.63 -1.84
C LEU A 60 3.53 -19.50 -2.87
N ALA A 61 3.77 -18.26 -2.43
CA ALA A 61 3.76 -17.06 -3.27
C ALA A 61 4.79 -17.09 -4.42
N SER A 62 5.81 -17.96 -4.37
CA SER A 62 6.80 -18.08 -5.45
C SER A 62 6.24 -18.82 -6.66
N ARG A 63 5.22 -19.67 -6.45
CA ARG A 63 4.60 -20.52 -7.48
C ARG A 63 3.10 -20.27 -7.68
N SER A 64 2.45 -19.54 -6.77
CA SER A 64 1.03 -19.17 -6.85
C SER A 64 0.85 -17.67 -6.75
N ALA A 65 0.23 -17.08 -7.79
CA ALA A 65 -0.14 -15.67 -7.78
C ALA A 65 -1.22 -15.38 -6.73
N ARG A 66 -2.18 -16.29 -6.52
CA ARG A 66 -3.23 -16.17 -5.50
C ARG A 66 -2.66 -16.11 -4.09
N ALA A 67 -1.69 -16.98 -3.79
CA ALA A 67 -0.97 -16.93 -2.51
C ALA A 67 -0.24 -15.60 -2.30
N ARG A 68 0.39 -15.07 -3.36
CA ARG A 68 1.09 -13.78 -3.31
C ARG A 68 0.12 -12.63 -3.05
N VAL A 69 -0.99 -12.58 -3.78
CA VAL A 69 -2.04 -11.55 -3.62
C VAL A 69 -2.61 -11.58 -2.21
N LEU A 70 -2.93 -12.77 -1.69
CA LEU A 70 -3.51 -12.91 -0.36
C LEU A 70 -2.51 -12.55 0.75
N ALA A 71 -1.24 -12.96 0.63
CA ALA A 71 -0.18 -12.54 1.55
C ALA A 71 0.01 -11.01 1.54
N GLY A 72 0.03 -10.40 0.36
CA GLY A 72 0.10 -8.95 0.18
C GLY A 72 -1.05 -8.24 0.88
N ALA A 73 -2.28 -8.68 0.63
CA ALA A 73 -3.46 -8.13 1.27
C ALA A 73 -3.39 -8.18 2.80
N ILE A 74 -3.01 -9.33 3.39
CA ILE A 74 -2.86 -9.46 4.85
C ILE A 74 -1.83 -8.46 5.40
N VAL A 75 -0.68 -8.31 4.73
CA VAL A 75 0.37 -7.37 5.18
C VAL A 75 -0.11 -5.92 5.08
N ARG A 76 -0.83 -5.53 4.03
CA ARG A 76 -1.40 -4.17 3.92
C ARG A 76 -2.37 -3.86 5.05
N CYS A 77 -3.15 -4.84 5.49
CA CYS A 77 -4.11 -4.72 6.59
C CYS A 77 -3.45 -4.63 7.98
N ALA A 78 -2.17 -5.02 8.10
CA ALA A 78 -1.49 -5.20 9.38
C ALA A 78 -1.36 -3.90 10.20
N ALA A 79 -1.47 -2.73 9.57
CA ALA A 79 -1.42 -1.42 10.23
C ALA A 79 -2.64 -1.08 11.09
N GLY A 80 -3.75 -1.81 10.92
CA GLY A 80 -5.06 -1.43 11.48
C GLY A 80 -5.24 -1.60 12.99
N GLY A 81 -4.21 -2.05 13.72
CA GLY A 81 -4.29 -2.20 15.18
C GLY A 81 -5.30 -3.27 15.62
N HIS A 82 -5.30 -4.43 14.97
CA HIS A 82 -6.29 -5.52 15.18
C HIS A 82 -6.08 -6.34 16.46
N GLY A 83 -5.31 -5.83 17.43
CA GLY A 83 -4.93 -6.57 18.64
C GLY A 83 -4.07 -7.81 18.37
N CYS A 84 -3.44 -7.88 17.20
CA CYS A 84 -2.67 -9.02 16.70
C CYS A 84 -1.17 -8.72 16.58
N ASP A 85 -0.67 -7.67 17.25
CA ASP A 85 0.70 -7.18 17.08
C ASP A 85 1.76 -8.25 17.40
N ASP A 86 1.52 -9.07 18.44
CA ASP A 86 2.39 -10.20 18.77
C ASP A 86 2.43 -11.27 17.67
N LEU A 87 1.30 -11.51 17.01
CA LEU A 87 1.21 -12.46 15.89
C LEU A 87 1.92 -11.91 14.65
N LEU A 88 1.77 -10.62 14.39
CA LEU A 88 2.49 -9.93 13.33
C LEU A 88 4.00 -9.95 13.57
N ALA A 89 4.44 -9.66 14.81
CA ALA A 89 5.85 -9.75 15.21
C ALA A 89 6.39 -11.17 15.02
N GLY A 90 5.59 -12.19 15.32
CA GLY A 90 5.91 -13.60 15.05
C GLY A 90 6.08 -13.95 13.56
N CYS A 91 5.63 -13.09 12.65
CA CYS A 91 5.75 -13.27 11.21
C CYS A 91 6.96 -12.56 10.58
N ALA A 92 7.85 -11.96 11.37
CA ALA A 92 8.96 -11.14 10.85
C ALA A 92 9.83 -11.87 9.80
N GLU A 93 10.13 -13.15 10.00
CA GLU A 93 10.90 -13.94 9.03
C GLU A 93 10.12 -14.14 7.72
N ALA A 94 8.83 -14.47 7.81
CA ALA A 94 7.97 -14.62 6.63
C ALA A 94 7.86 -13.30 5.85
N ILE A 95 7.71 -12.17 6.54
CA ILE A 95 7.67 -10.84 5.92
C ILE A 95 9.00 -10.52 5.21
N ALA A 96 10.14 -10.84 5.82
CA ALA A 96 11.46 -10.64 5.20
C ALA A 96 11.66 -11.52 3.95
N GLN A 97 11.19 -12.76 3.98
CA GLN A 97 11.16 -13.65 2.80
C GLN A 97 10.25 -13.08 1.71
N PHE A 98 9.07 -12.60 2.09
CA PHE A 98 8.10 -12.04 1.17
C PHE A 98 8.61 -10.76 0.49
N ARG A 99 9.31 -9.90 1.22
CA ARG A 99 10.02 -8.74 0.66
C ARG A 99 10.89 -9.12 -0.54
N SER A 100 11.74 -10.12 -0.34
CA SER A 100 12.69 -10.58 -1.36
C SER A 100 11.98 -11.21 -2.56
N LEU A 101 10.84 -11.85 -2.32
CA LEU A 101 9.98 -12.42 -3.35
C LEU A 101 9.33 -11.32 -4.20
N LEU A 102 8.72 -10.33 -3.55
CA LEU A 102 8.09 -9.18 -4.22
C LEU A 102 9.12 -8.37 -5.02
N ASP A 103 10.30 -8.06 -4.48
CA ASP A 103 11.34 -7.34 -5.24
C ASP A 103 11.73 -8.09 -6.51
N ARG A 104 11.92 -9.42 -6.44
CA ARG A 104 12.19 -10.23 -7.64
C ARG A 104 11.03 -10.25 -8.61
N HIS A 105 9.79 -10.29 -8.12
CA HIS A 105 8.61 -10.26 -8.96
C HIS A 105 8.48 -8.91 -9.69
N LEU A 106 8.70 -7.78 -9.01
CA LEU A 106 8.65 -6.46 -9.65
C LEU A 106 9.71 -6.30 -10.75
N ARG A 107 10.90 -6.86 -10.55
CA ARG A 107 11.96 -6.89 -11.59
C ARG A 107 11.56 -7.68 -12.83
N SER A 108 10.62 -8.63 -12.73
CA SER A 108 10.07 -9.33 -13.91
C SER A 108 9.03 -8.48 -14.66
N ARG A 109 8.75 -7.25 -14.18
CA ARG A 109 7.86 -6.26 -14.80
C ARG A 109 6.46 -6.82 -15.12
N PRO A 110 5.73 -7.33 -14.12
CA PRO A 110 4.40 -7.85 -14.34
C PRO A 110 3.44 -6.75 -14.84
N ASP A 111 2.37 -7.16 -15.51
CA ASP A 111 1.36 -6.25 -16.05
C ASP A 111 0.61 -5.52 -14.93
N ASP A 112 0.32 -6.22 -13.84
CA ASP A 112 -0.36 -5.73 -12.64
C ASP A 112 0.59 -5.07 -11.63
N TYR A 113 1.71 -4.48 -12.10
CA TYR A 113 2.83 -3.97 -11.28
C TYR A 113 2.46 -3.17 -10.02
N LEU A 114 1.43 -2.32 -10.07
CA LEU A 114 1.08 -1.45 -8.95
C LEU A 114 0.70 -2.23 -7.69
N ALA A 115 -0.02 -3.35 -7.83
CA ALA A 115 -0.48 -4.16 -6.71
C ALA A 115 0.71 -4.73 -5.88
N PRO A 116 1.65 -5.51 -6.46
CA PRO A 116 2.82 -5.98 -5.72
C PRO A 116 3.77 -4.85 -5.30
N PHE A 117 3.73 -3.68 -5.95
CA PHE A 117 4.50 -2.52 -5.52
C PHE A 117 3.96 -1.94 -4.21
N ARG A 118 2.63 -1.80 -4.09
CA ARG A 118 1.95 -1.44 -2.83
C ARG A 118 2.23 -2.47 -1.74
N ASP A 119 2.19 -3.76 -2.07
CA ASP A 119 2.54 -4.83 -1.12
C ASP A 119 3.96 -4.66 -0.57
N LEU A 120 4.92 -4.33 -1.44
CA LEU A 120 6.30 -4.11 -1.01
C LEU A 120 6.44 -2.88 -0.13
N ILE A 121 5.69 -1.80 -0.42
CA ILE A 121 5.63 -0.61 0.44
C ILE A 121 5.08 -0.95 1.83
N ALA A 122 4.04 -1.78 1.92
CA ALA A 122 3.49 -2.24 3.20
C ALA A 122 4.48 -3.15 3.96
N VAL A 123 5.21 -4.02 3.26
CA VAL A 123 6.29 -4.84 3.84
C VAL A 123 7.41 -3.98 4.42
N GLU A 124 7.71 -2.83 3.82
CA GLU A 124 8.64 -1.82 4.37
C GLU A 124 8.02 -0.98 5.51
N GLY A 125 6.80 -1.28 5.95
CA GLY A 125 6.11 -0.61 7.06
C GLY A 125 5.49 0.74 6.70
N HIS A 126 5.43 1.09 5.42
CA HIS A 126 4.88 2.37 4.95
C HIS A 126 3.40 2.24 4.55
N TYR A 127 2.58 1.76 5.49
CA TYR A 127 1.18 1.39 5.22
C TYR A 127 0.30 2.52 4.67
N HIS A 128 0.48 3.74 5.14
CA HIS A 128 -0.24 4.91 4.61
C HIS A 128 0.03 5.13 3.12
N TRP A 129 1.29 4.98 2.67
CA TRP A 129 1.61 5.04 1.25
C TRP A 129 1.06 3.85 0.48
N SER A 130 1.16 2.64 1.04
CA SER A 130 0.57 1.45 0.43
C SER A 130 -0.94 1.58 0.19
N ALA A 131 -1.66 2.28 1.08
CA ALA A 131 -3.10 2.42 1.00
C ALA A 131 -3.57 3.34 -0.13
N VAL A 132 -2.79 4.40 -0.43
CA VAL A 132 -3.27 5.47 -1.32
C VAL A 132 -2.50 5.65 -2.62
N LEU A 133 -1.27 5.15 -2.73
CA LEU A 133 -0.41 5.41 -3.89
C LEU A 133 -1.02 4.83 -5.18
N GLY A 134 -1.56 5.62 -6.10
CA GLY A 134 -2.07 5.14 -7.38
C GLY A 134 -1.00 4.88 -8.43
N ASP A 135 -1.45 4.66 -9.67
CA ASP A 135 -0.57 4.59 -10.84
C ASP A 135 -0.25 5.98 -11.42
N PHE A 136 -0.81 7.04 -10.82
CA PHE A 136 -0.74 8.42 -11.30
C PHE A 136 -1.32 8.61 -12.71
N SER A 137 -2.27 7.75 -13.10
CA SER A 137 -3.11 8.02 -14.27
C SER A 137 -4.03 9.21 -14.02
N ASP A 138 -4.63 9.31 -12.82
CA ASP A 138 -5.42 10.47 -12.38
C ASP A 138 -5.59 10.51 -10.84
N ASP A 139 -4.48 10.66 -10.12
CA ASP A 139 -4.47 10.58 -8.66
C ASP A 139 -4.79 11.93 -8.00
N PHE A 140 -5.53 11.86 -6.89
CA PHE A 140 -5.85 13.01 -6.04
C PHE A 140 -5.49 12.76 -4.60
N TYR A 141 -4.86 13.73 -3.96
CA TYR A 141 -4.53 13.72 -2.54
C TYR A 141 -5.11 14.98 -1.88
N GLN A 142 -5.61 14.82 -0.66
CA GLN A 142 -6.06 15.95 0.17
C GLN A 142 -5.04 16.18 1.28
N VAL A 143 -4.56 17.41 1.40
CA VAL A 143 -3.59 17.82 2.43
C VAL A 143 -3.98 19.16 3.01
N ALA A 144 -3.80 19.35 4.30
CA ALA A 144 -3.98 20.65 4.93
C ALA A 144 -2.73 21.51 4.71
N CYS A 145 -2.91 22.79 4.36
CA CYS A 145 -1.79 23.72 4.31
C CYS A 145 -1.23 23.92 5.74
N PRO A 146 0.08 23.74 5.98
CA PRO A 146 0.66 23.87 7.32
C PRO A 146 0.62 25.30 7.87
N HIS A 147 0.40 26.31 7.01
CA HIS A 147 0.38 27.71 7.40
C HIS A 147 -1.02 28.25 7.72
N CYS A 148 -2.02 27.93 6.90
CA CYS A 148 -3.39 28.47 7.06
C CYS A 148 -4.48 27.40 7.27
N ALA A 149 -4.09 26.13 7.38
CA ALA A 149 -4.95 24.97 7.60
C ALA A 149 -6.06 24.75 6.56
N VAL A 150 -6.08 25.50 5.45
CA VAL A 150 -7.03 25.23 4.37
C VAL A 150 -6.71 23.88 3.74
N GLU A 151 -7.73 23.10 3.44
CA GLU A 151 -7.61 21.89 2.65
C GLU A 151 -7.22 22.24 1.21
N VAL A 152 -6.20 21.56 0.70
CA VAL A 152 -5.64 21.73 -0.63
C VAL A 152 -5.73 20.39 -1.35
N THR A 153 -6.39 20.39 -2.51
CA THR A 153 -6.39 19.27 -3.44
C THR A 153 -5.08 19.27 -4.19
N ILE A 154 -4.41 18.12 -4.22
CA ILE A 154 -3.25 17.84 -5.07
C ILE A 154 -3.70 16.89 -6.16
N ALA A 155 -3.59 17.32 -7.43
CA ALA A 155 -3.86 16.49 -8.59
C ALA A 155 -2.53 16.09 -9.25
N ILE A 156 -2.36 14.80 -9.55
CA ILE A 156 -1.19 14.26 -10.25
C ILE A 156 -1.66 13.22 -11.28
N GLY A 157 -1.58 13.57 -12.56
CA GLY A 157 -1.89 12.65 -13.65
C GLY A 157 -2.49 13.35 -14.86
N GLY A 158 -3.46 12.71 -15.51
CA GLY A 158 -4.14 13.18 -16.69
C GLY A 158 -4.98 14.45 -16.47
N TYR A 159 -5.55 14.65 -15.27
CA TYR A 159 -6.29 15.88 -14.95
C TYR A 159 -5.39 17.10 -14.74
N GLY A 160 -4.10 16.88 -14.46
CA GLY A 160 -3.12 17.94 -14.26
C GLY A 160 -2.07 17.58 -13.20
N ARG A 161 -1.18 18.54 -12.97
CA ARG A 161 -0.13 18.49 -11.95
C ARG A 161 -0.16 19.78 -11.15
N HIS A 162 -1.20 19.95 -10.33
CA HIS A 162 -1.47 21.21 -9.63
C HIS A 162 -1.95 21.01 -8.20
N SER A 163 -1.79 22.05 -7.38
CA SER A 163 -2.55 22.26 -6.15
C SER A 163 -3.72 23.20 -6.40
N ALA A 164 -4.85 22.98 -5.74
CA ALA A 164 -6.08 23.77 -5.93
C ALA A 164 -6.97 23.77 -4.68
N ILE A 165 -7.94 24.68 -4.64
CA ILE A 165 -9.09 24.57 -3.73
C ILE A 165 -10.21 23.84 -4.47
N ARG A 166 -10.80 22.83 -3.84
CA ARG A 166 -11.95 22.12 -4.42
C ARG A 166 -13.23 22.91 -4.18
N ASP A 167 -13.82 23.42 -5.25
CA ASP A 167 -15.18 23.93 -5.25
C ASP A 167 -16.15 22.85 -5.76
N TRP A 168 -17.32 22.74 -5.12
CA TRP A 168 -18.31 21.73 -5.44
C TRP A 168 -18.89 21.89 -6.87
N ASN A 169 -19.04 23.12 -7.35
CA ASN A 169 -19.67 23.42 -8.63
C ASN A 169 -18.64 23.67 -9.74
N LEU A 170 -17.51 24.28 -9.40
CA LEU A 170 -16.49 24.72 -10.35
C LEU A 170 -15.31 23.73 -10.47
N GLY A 171 -15.24 22.73 -9.60
CA GLY A 171 -14.11 21.82 -9.51
C GLY A 171 -12.88 22.50 -8.92
N ASP A 172 -11.70 22.20 -9.46
CA ASP A 172 -10.44 22.74 -8.95
C ASP A 172 -10.23 24.19 -9.40
N VAL A 173 -10.35 25.12 -8.45
CA VAL A 173 -10.14 26.56 -8.64
C VAL A 173 -8.79 27.03 -8.08
N ASP A 174 -8.32 28.17 -8.56
CA ASP A 174 -7.05 28.79 -8.15
C ASP A 174 -5.83 27.87 -8.28
N ARG A 175 -5.77 27.10 -9.37
CA ARG A 175 -4.69 26.13 -9.62
C ARG A 175 -3.30 26.77 -9.53
N ARG A 176 -2.35 26.03 -8.94
CA ARG A 176 -0.92 26.35 -8.90
C ARG A 176 -0.14 25.11 -9.34
N ASP A 177 0.86 25.29 -10.20
CA ASP A 177 1.66 24.17 -10.68
C ASP A 177 2.45 23.52 -9.53
N LEU A 178 2.49 22.19 -9.53
CA LEU A 178 3.35 21.44 -8.63
C LEU A 178 4.81 21.54 -9.09
N ARG A 179 5.72 21.50 -8.12
CA ARG A 179 7.17 21.44 -8.39
C ARG A 179 7.66 20.04 -8.02
N PRO A 180 8.02 19.19 -9.00
CA PRO A 180 8.55 17.87 -8.67
C PRO A 180 9.87 17.99 -7.91
N ALA A 181 10.11 17.07 -6.99
CA ALA A 181 11.42 16.90 -6.39
C ALA A 181 12.43 16.42 -7.45
N SER A 182 13.67 16.91 -7.39
CA SER A 182 14.74 16.30 -8.18
C SER A 182 15.06 14.91 -7.64
N PRO A 183 15.55 13.97 -8.47
CA PRO A 183 15.95 12.64 -8.00
C PRO A 183 16.94 12.68 -6.84
N GLU A 184 17.87 13.63 -6.83
CA GLU A 184 18.86 13.83 -5.76
C GLU A 184 18.25 14.43 -4.49
N GLY A 185 17.13 15.16 -4.64
CA GLY A 185 16.40 15.79 -3.55
C GLY A 185 15.44 14.84 -2.82
N LEU A 186 15.07 13.71 -3.44
CA LEU A 186 14.27 12.68 -2.79
C LEU A 186 15.06 12.03 -1.65
N SER A 187 14.39 11.63 -0.57
CA SER A 187 15.01 10.91 0.56
C SER A 187 14.05 9.85 1.13
N GLY A 188 14.57 8.99 2.01
CA GLY A 188 13.78 7.95 2.68
C GLY A 188 12.95 7.09 1.70
N ILE A 189 11.68 6.89 2.04
CA ILE A 189 10.75 6.08 1.25
C ILE A 189 10.48 6.67 -0.15
N GLY A 190 10.46 8.00 -0.29
CA GLY A 190 10.25 8.65 -1.58
C GLY A 190 11.37 8.34 -2.56
N ARG A 191 12.63 8.37 -2.09
CA ARG A 191 13.80 7.97 -2.90
C ARG A 191 13.71 6.50 -3.29
N TRP A 192 13.45 5.62 -2.31
CA TRP A 192 13.36 4.19 -2.56
C TRP A 192 12.26 3.83 -3.56
N MET A 193 11.07 4.44 -3.44
CA MET A 193 9.96 4.21 -4.37
C MET A 193 10.31 4.68 -5.78
N HIS A 194 10.89 5.88 -5.90
CA HIS A 194 11.31 6.43 -7.19
C HIS A 194 12.40 5.57 -7.85
N GLU A 195 13.46 5.21 -7.13
CA GLU A 195 14.56 4.37 -7.65
C GLU A 195 14.06 2.98 -8.07
N THR A 196 13.13 2.39 -7.32
CA THR A 196 12.51 1.10 -7.67
C THR A 196 11.70 1.22 -8.96
N ALA A 197 10.84 2.25 -9.09
CA ALA A 197 10.07 2.49 -10.31
C ALA A 197 10.97 2.76 -11.53
N VAL A 198 12.06 3.52 -11.37
CA VAL A 198 13.04 3.78 -12.43
C VAL A 198 13.75 2.50 -12.85
N ARG A 199 14.26 1.72 -11.90
CA ARG A 199 14.92 0.43 -12.15
C ARG A 199 14.03 -0.51 -12.97
N ASP A 200 12.74 -0.54 -12.63
CA ASP A 200 11.76 -1.44 -13.24
C ASP A 200 11.11 -0.85 -14.51
N GLY A 201 11.55 0.35 -14.93
CA GLY A 201 11.13 0.99 -16.19
C GLY A 201 9.72 1.60 -16.14
N LYS A 202 9.18 1.88 -14.96
CA LYS A 202 7.85 2.46 -14.76
C LYS A 202 7.95 3.98 -14.70
N VAL A 203 8.10 4.60 -15.87
CA VAL A 203 8.35 6.04 -16.04
C VAL A 203 7.23 6.90 -15.44
N VAL A 204 5.96 6.63 -15.78
CA VAL A 204 4.81 7.41 -15.27
C VAL A 204 4.75 7.36 -13.74
N LEU A 205 4.98 6.18 -13.16
CA LEU A 205 5.00 5.99 -11.72
C LEU A 205 6.15 6.77 -11.06
N ALA A 206 7.36 6.71 -11.63
CA ALA A 206 8.52 7.46 -11.13
C ALA A 206 8.27 8.98 -11.18
N GLU A 207 7.72 9.50 -12.29
CA GLU A 207 7.34 10.91 -12.41
C GLU A 207 6.29 11.32 -11.39
N GLY A 208 5.25 10.49 -11.21
CA GLY A 208 4.21 10.74 -10.21
C GLY A 208 4.76 10.79 -8.79
N ILE A 209 5.67 9.86 -8.43
CA ILE A 209 6.37 9.87 -7.14
C ILE A 209 7.19 11.15 -6.98
N ALA A 210 7.89 11.62 -8.01
CA ALA A 210 8.65 12.88 -7.93
C ALA A 210 7.74 14.09 -7.66
N HIS A 211 6.51 14.11 -8.19
CA HIS A 211 5.53 15.16 -7.88
C HIS A 211 4.96 15.00 -6.47
N LEU A 212 4.59 13.78 -6.08
CA LEU A 212 4.01 13.50 -4.75
C LEU A 212 4.99 13.82 -3.61
N PHE A 213 6.29 13.60 -3.82
CA PHE A 213 7.34 13.97 -2.85
C PHE A 213 7.95 15.35 -3.11
N GLY A 214 7.36 16.09 -4.06
CA GLY A 214 7.72 17.45 -4.41
C GLY A 214 7.02 18.50 -3.54
N GLN A 215 6.85 19.69 -4.11
CA GLN A 215 6.29 20.85 -3.44
C GLN A 215 4.98 21.31 -4.11
N ALA A 216 4.06 21.76 -3.26
CA ALA A 216 2.84 22.45 -3.66
C ALA A 216 2.84 23.89 -3.12
N GLU A 217 2.14 24.78 -3.81
CA GLU A 217 1.84 26.13 -3.32
C GLU A 217 0.38 26.19 -2.88
N CYS A 218 0.11 26.71 -1.68
CA CYS A 218 -1.26 26.90 -1.19
C CYS A 218 -1.96 28.01 -1.99
N PRO A 219 -3.09 27.73 -2.67
CA PRO A 219 -3.81 28.75 -3.45
C PRO A 219 -4.30 29.95 -2.62
N ARG A 220 -4.53 29.76 -1.31
CA ARG A 220 -5.06 30.79 -0.41
C ARG A 220 -3.99 31.72 0.16
N CYS A 221 -2.88 31.17 0.65
CA CYS A 221 -1.87 31.94 1.36
C CYS A 221 -0.49 31.97 0.68
N ALA A 222 -0.35 31.33 -0.48
CA ALA A 222 0.89 31.20 -1.26
C ALA A 222 2.06 30.52 -0.52
N SER A 223 1.83 29.93 0.67
CA SER A 223 2.85 29.13 1.36
C SER A 223 3.19 27.91 0.51
N VAL A 224 4.49 27.64 0.34
CA VAL A 224 5.02 26.44 -0.31
C VAL A 224 5.32 25.39 0.76
N PHE A 225 4.92 24.14 0.52
CA PHE A 225 5.11 23.03 1.46
C PHE A 225 5.38 21.72 0.72
N ASN A 226 5.95 20.73 1.41
CA ASN A 226 6.17 19.39 0.86
C ASN A 226 4.88 18.56 0.98
N ILE A 227 4.42 17.99 -0.13
CA ILE A 227 3.12 17.31 -0.18
C ILE A 227 3.15 16.02 0.66
N ALA A 228 4.23 15.24 0.52
CA ALA A 228 4.38 13.96 1.21
C ALA A 228 4.50 14.12 2.73
N ASP A 229 5.17 15.17 3.20
CA ASP A 229 5.29 15.47 4.63
C ASP A 229 3.92 15.79 5.25
N GLU A 230 3.11 16.63 4.61
CA GLU A 230 1.76 16.98 5.09
C GLU A 230 0.77 15.82 4.98
N TYR A 231 0.90 15.00 3.94
CA TYR A 231 0.09 13.80 3.82
C TYR A 231 0.45 12.79 4.93
N ALA A 232 1.75 12.55 5.16
CA ALA A 232 2.22 11.64 6.19
C ALA A 232 1.88 12.11 7.60
N SER A 233 1.96 13.43 7.88
CA SER A 233 1.59 13.98 9.20
C SER A 233 0.12 13.70 9.56
N SER A 234 -0.76 13.65 8.55
CA SER A 234 -2.20 13.44 8.72
C SER A 234 -2.62 11.96 8.69
N ASN A 235 -1.84 11.09 8.03
CA ASN A 235 -2.25 9.70 7.72
C ASN A 235 -1.33 8.62 8.28
N ARG A 236 -0.16 8.97 8.85
CA ARG A 236 0.71 7.96 9.45
C ARG A 236 0.02 7.38 10.69
N PRO A 237 -0.13 6.04 10.79
CA PRO A 237 -0.71 5.42 11.96
C PRO A 237 0.05 5.85 13.23
N LEU A 238 -0.70 6.21 14.27
CA LEU A 238 -0.14 6.40 15.61
C LEU A 238 0.30 5.01 16.10
N MET A 239 1.60 4.83 16.32
CA MET A 239 2.15 3.64 16.99
C MET A 239 1.84 3.67 18.47
#